data_AF-A0A0G3H241-F1
#
_entry.id   AF-A0A0G3H241-F1
#
_cell.length_a   1.000
_cell.length_b   1.000
_cell.length_c   1.000
_cell.angle_alpha   90.00
_cell.angle_beta   90.00
_cell.angle_gamma   90.00
#
_symmetry.space_group_name_H-M   'P 1'
#
loop_
_entity.id
_entity.type
_entity.pdbx_description
1 polymer ?
#
loop_
_entity_poly.entity_id
_entity_poly.type
_entity_poly.pdbx_seq_one_letter_code
_entity_poly.pdbx_strand_id
1 'polypeptide(L)'
;MGHDLESPYVEGVPGWDALYRARGDEVGATRPIFTGDVFTKVDLPGSTGKVKARSVVVLQHPCSMRTNGVDLAWQVLVAEVTNRKEIDELGWTGGNFNLMPLPNIHPEVTSQRRHQAANFDKLYTVAPTILSSRIASLSPYGVNLLLQRWVHYSSRVVVPTHTFHEQTVAFYEEADLIEEWCDEAGGDDLRVETQACLDWLRADRDGSTYQELLKNPQSHSMIRRAMRQELREWNKA
;
A
#
# COMPACT_ATOMS: atom_id res chain seq x y z
N MET A 1 -9.99 11.39 23.84
CA MET A 1 -9.35 10.32 23.07
C MET A 1 -10.47 9.43 22.56
N GLY A 2 -10.56 9.22 21.25
CA GLY A 2 -11.51 8.25 20.71
C GLY A 2 -11.10 6.86 21.19
N HIS A 3 -12.01 6.14 21.83
CA HIS A 3 -11.77 4.76 22.28
C HIS A 3 -11.96 3.74 21.15
N ASP A 4 -12.63 4.14 20.08
CA ASP A 4 -13.02 3.27 18.98
C ASP A 4 -12.11 3.46 17.76
N LEU A 5 -12.03 2.41 16.93
CA LEU A 5 -11.34 2.49 15.65
C LEU A 5 -12.13 3.35 14.68
N GLU A 6 -11.44 4.02 13.76
CA GLU A 6 -12.05 4.74 12.66
C GLU A 6 -12.55 3.76 11.59
N SER A 7 -13.52 4.18 10.78
CA SER A 7 -14.16 3.33 9.78
C SER A 7 -14.45 4.10 8.49
N PRO A 8 -14.58 3.42 7.34
CA PRO A 8 -14.98 4.02 6.08
C PRO A 8 -16.47 4.37 6.02
N TYR A 9 -17.24 4.17 7.09
CA TYR A 9 -18.65 4.55 7.14
C TYR A 9 -18.79 6.04 7.46
N VAL A 10 -19.74 6.70 6.78
CA VAL A 10 -20.17 8.07 7.05
C VAL A 10 -21.67 8.03 7.22
N GLU A 11 -22.15 8.32 8.44
CA GLU A 11 -23.59 8.28 8.79
C GLU A 11 -24.25 6.92 8.45
N GLY A 12 -23.55 5.81 8.70
CA GLY A 12 -24.01 4.45 8.41
C GLY A 12 -23.92 4.04 6.94
N VAL A 13 -23.41 4.91 6.05
CA VAL A 13 -23.21 4.60 4.63
C VAL A 13 -21.75 4.23 4.36
N PRO A 14 -21.47 3.07 3.74
CA PRO A 14 -20.10 2.64 3.47
C PRO A 14 -19.45 3.42 2.32
N GLY A 15 -18.32 4.09 2.60
CA GLY A 15 -17.45 4.74 1.61
C GLY A 15 -16.34 3.83 1.09
N TRP A 16 -16.66 2.64 0.58
CA TRP A 16 -15.65 1.63 0.21
C TRP A 16 -14.65 2.09 -0.84
N ASP A 17 -15.04 2.95 -1.77
CA ASP A 17 -14.14 3.43 -2.82
C ASP A 17 -12.99 4.26 -2.24
N ALA A 18 -13.23 4.98 -1.15
CA ALA A 18 -12.18 5.75 -0.48
C ALA A 18 -11.06 4.87 0.10
N LEU A 19 -11.29 3.56 0.30
CA LEU A 19 -10.26 2.63 0.77
C LEU A 19 -9.19 2.35 -0.28
N TYR A 20 -9.51 2.48 -1.56
CA TYR A 20 -8.64 2.01 -2.63
C TYR A 20 -8.11 3.18 -3.45
N ARG A 21 -6.83 3.11 -3.80
CA ARG A 21 -6.23 3.93 -4.86
C ARG A 21 -6.60 3.37 -6.23
N ALA A 22 -6.52 2.05 -6.37
CA ALA A 22 -6.77 1.32 -7.60
C ALA A 22 -7.23 -0.11 -7.30
N ARG A 23 -8.09 -0.66 -8.16
CA ARG A 23 -8.55 -2.06 -8.12
C ARG A 23 -8.62 -2.66 -9.51
N GLY A 24 -8.39 -3.97 -9.61
CA GLY A 24 -8.48 -4.70 -10.87
C GLY A 24 -7.57 -4.10 -11.93
N ASP A 25 -8.15 -3.75 -13.08
CA ASP A 25 -7.42 -3.23 -14.24
C ASP A 25 -6.84 -1.81 -14.04
N GLU A 26 -7.25 -1.10 -12.98
CA GLU A 26 -6.70 0.23 -12.63
C GLU A 26 -5.32 0.14 -11.96
N VAL A 27 -4.89 -1.06 -11.57
CA VAL A 27 -3.64 -1.26 -10.83
C VAL A 27 -2.44 -1.08 -11.76
N GLY A 28 -1.67 -0.01 -11.54
CA GLY A 28 -0.43 0.26 -12.26
C GLY A 28 0.64 -0.82 -12.04
N ALA A 29 1.26 -1.28 -13.13
CA ALA A 29 2.28 -2.33 -13.10
C ALA A 29 3.65 -1.82 -12.60
N THR A 30 3.91 -0.54 -12.79
CA THR A 30 5.19 0.13 -12.50
C THR A 30 5.29 0.64 -11.07
N ARG A 31 4.16 0.71 -10.36
CA ARG A 31 4.12 1.18 -8.96
C ARG A 31 4.93 0.24 -8.07
N PRO A 32 5.87 0.75 -7.26
CA PRO A 32 6.64 -0.08 -6.34
C PRO A 32 5.73 -0.75 -5.29
N ILE A 33 6.09 -1.98 -4.85
CA ILE A 33 5.30 -2.70 -3.81
C ILE A 33 5.22 -1.85 -2.54
N PHE A 34 4.01 -1.66 -2.02
CA PHE A 34 3.71 -0.76 -0.92
C PHE A 34 2.85 -1.43 0.17
N THR A 35 2.84 -0.84 1.36
CA THR A 35 1.91 -1.25 2.43
C THR A 35 0.48 -1.15 1.92
N GLY A 36 -0.35 -2.16 2.21
CA GLY A 36 -1.73 -2.19 1.75
C GLY A 36 -1.92 -2.70 0.32
N ASP A 37 -0.85 -2.99 -0.43
CA ASP A 37 -1.02 -3.69 -1.70
C ASP A 37 -1.56 -5.09 -1.48
N VAL A 38 -2.51 -5.49 -2.32
CA VAL A 38 -3.12 -6.81 -2.28
C VAL A 38 -2.69 -7.60 -3.50
N PHE A 39 -2.14 -8.79 -3.25
CA PHE A 39 -1.72 -9.73 -4.28
C PHE A 39 -2.59 -10.97 -4.25
N THR A 40 -2.76 -11.61 -5.40
CA THR A 40 -3.41 -12.92 -5.53
C THR A 40 -2.44 -13.96 -6.07
N LYS A 41 -2.88 -15.23 -6.12
CA LYS A 41 -2.09 -16.38 -6.59
C LYS A 41 -0.76 -16.54 -5.86
N VAL A 42 -0.70 -16.14 -4.59
CA VAL A 42 0.48 -16.33 -3.75
C VAL A 42 0.44 -17.72 -3.14
N ASP A 43 1.43 -18.54 -3.47
CA ASP A 43 1.54 -19.91 -2.96
C ASP A 43 2.00 -19.90 -1.51
N LEU A 44 1.06 -20.17 -0.60
CA LEU A 44 1.31 -20.19 0.85
C LEU A 44 1.07 -21.58 1.44
N PRO A 45 1.80 -21.99 2.49
CA PRO A 45 1.44 -23.18 3.26
C PRO A 45 0.15 -22.92 4.05
N GLY A 46 -0.80 -23.86 4.03
CA GLY A 46 -1.98 -23.80 4.91
C GLY A 46 -1.71 -24.39 6.29
N SER A 47 -2.70 -24.31 7.18
CA SER A 47 -2.68 -24.96 8.51
C SER A 47 -2.50 -26.48 8.45
N THR A 48 -2.73 -27.10 7.30
CA THR A 48 -2.54 -28.53 7.03
C THR A 48 -1.18 -28.85 6.37
N GLY A 49 -0.29 -27.87 6.24
CA GLY A 49 0.99 -27.99 5.52
C GLY A 49 0.86 -27.99 3.99
N LYS A 50 -0.36 -28.03 3.43
CA LYS A 50 -0.59 -28.00 1.99
C LYS A 50 -0.43 -26.59 1.42
N VAL A 51 0.43 -26.45 0.43
CA VAL A 51 0.59 -25.22 -0.34
C VAL A 51 -0.62 -25.00 -1.25
N LYS A 52 -1.15 -23.78 -1.26
CA LYS A 52 -2.23 -23.35 -2.16
C LYS A 52 -2.07 -21.88 -2.52
N ALA A 53 -2.54 -21.53 -3.71
CA ALA A 53 -2.72 -20.14 -4.14
C ALA A 53 -3.72 -19.41 -3.23
N ARG A 54 -3.32 -18.27 -2.69
CA ARG A 54 -4.12 -17.39 -1.82
C ARG A 54 -3.94 -15.93 -2.20
N SER A 55 -4.82 -15.08 -1.68
CA SER A 55 -4.62 -13.63 -1.70
C SER A 55 -3.99 -13.17 -0.39
N VAL A 56 -3.20 -12.10 -0.45
CA VAL A 56 -2.48 -11.54 0.70
C VAL A 56 -2.44 -10.01 0.62
N VAL A 57 -2.38 -9.34 1.76
CA VAL A 57 -2.09 -7.90 1.86
C VAL A 57 -0.72 -7.67 2.48
N VAL A 58 0.03 -6.71 1.94
CA VAL A 58 1.33 -6.29 2.49
C VAL A 58 1.13 -5.45 3.74
N LEU A 59 1.80 -5.81 4.83
CA LEU A 59 1.70 -5.10 6.13
C LEU A 59 2.94 -4.27 6.48
N GLN A 60 4.08 -4.60 5.90
CA GLN A 60 5.36 -3.99 6.25
C GLN A 60 5.45 -2.55 5.73
N HIS A 61 6.13 -1.67 6.45
CA HIS A 61 6.41 -0.30 6.01
C HIS A 61 7.39 -0.28 4.81
N PRO A 62 7.27 0.65 3.84
CA PRO A 62 8.11 0.68 2.63
C PRO A 62 9.61 0.71 2.91
N CYS A 63 10.04 1.48 3.92
CA CYS A 63 11.45 1.51 4.33
C CYS A 63 11.93 0.19 4.93
N SER A 64 11.10 -0.46 5.75
CA SER A 64 11.48 -1.71 6.41
C SER A 64 11.48 -2.89 5.45
N MET A 65 10.72 -2.81 4.35
CA MET A 65 10.70 -3.85 3.32
C MET A 65 11.81 -3.64 2.26
N ARG A 66 12.66 -2.62 2.37
CA ARG A 66 13.72 -2.31 1.38
C ARG A 66 15.09 -2.25 2.02
N THR A 67 16.12 -2.70 1.30
CA THR A 67 17.51 -2.69 1.80
C THR A 67 18.29 -1.44 1.39
N ASN A 68 17.97 -0.85 0.24
CA ASN A 68 18.63 0.33 -0.33
C ASN A 68 17.62 1.37 -0.90
N GLY A 69 16.33 1.16 -0.64
CA GLY A 69 15.24 1.95 -1.23
C GLY A 69 14.71 1.42 -2.56
N VAL A 70 15.40 0.50 -3.22
CA VAL A 70 14.95 -0.14 -4.46
C VAL A 70 14.61 -1.61 -4.21
N ASP A 71 15.60 -2.36 -3.73
CA ASP A 71 15.52 -3.79 -3.52
C ASP A 71 14.65 -4.14 -2.32
N LEU A 72 13.68 -5.01 -2.56
CA LEU A 72 12.89 -5.59 -1.50
C LEU A 72 13.74 -6.55 -0.66
N ALA A 73 13.54 -6.50 0.65
CA ALA A 73 14.11 -7.44 1.59
C ALA A 73 13.66 -8.87 1.24
N TRP A 74 14.50 -9.85 1.58
CA TRP A 74 14.25 -11.26 1.30
C TRP A 74 12.92 -11.79 1.88
N GLN A 75 12.38 -11.12 2.89
CA GLN A 75 11.11 -11.45 3.54
C GLN A 75 10.24 -10.19 3.67
N VAL A 76 9.03 -10.28 3.11
CA VAL A 76 7.97 -9.28 3.24
C VAL A 76 6.85 -9.84 4.10
N LEU A 77 6.46 -9.12 5.15
CA LEU A 77 5.34 -9.48 6.02
C LEU A 77 4.00 -9.22 5.32
N VAL A 78 3.17 -10.27 5.27
CA VAL A 78 1.84 -10.24 4.67
C VAL A 78 0.79 -10.93 5.56
N ALA A 79 -0.47 -10.55 5.41
CA ALA A 79 -1.62 -11.25 6.00
C ALA A 79 -2.47 -11.91 4.91
N GLU A 80 -2.96 -13.14 5.16
CA GLU A 80 -3.87 -13.85 4.25
C GLU A 80 -5.22 -13.13 4.14
N VAL A 81 -5.68 -12.94 2.91
CA VAL A 81 -6.98 -12.37 2.57
C VAL A 81 -7.97 -13.50 2.24
N THR A 82 -9.13 -13.48 2.91
CA THR A 82 -10.16 -14.52 2.77
C THR A 82 -11.54 -13.91 2.55
N ASN A 83 -12.42 -14.65 1.86
CA ASN A 83 -13.82 -14.24 1.69
C ASN A 83 -14.53 -14.14 3.04
N ARG A 84 -15.34 -13.10 3.21
CA ARG A 84 -16.13 -12.83 4.40
C ARG A 84 -17.48 -12.24 4.02
N LYS A 85 -18.41 -12.23 4.98
CA LYS A 85 -19.58 -11.36 4.90
C LYS A 85 -19.12 -9.91 5.07
N GLU A 86 -19.94 -8.97 4.60
CA GLU A 86 -19.75 -7.57 4.92
C GLU A 86 -19.67 -7.38 6.44
N ILE A 87 -18.74 -6.53 6.87
CA ILE A 87 -18.57 -6.12 8.26
C ILE A 87 -19.15 -4.70 8.33
N ASP A 88 -20.18 -4.53 9.16
CA ASP A 88 -20.86 -3.27 9.39
C ASP A 88 -20.02 -2.29 10.21
N GLU A 89 -20.52 -1.06 10.38
CA GLU A 89 -19.81 0.00 11.10
C GLU A 89 -19.44 -0.41 12.53
N LEU A 90 -20.37 -1.01 13.29
CA LEU A 90 -20.11 -1.50 14.64
C LEU A 90 -19.03 -2.60 14.66
N GLY A 91 -19.08 -3.51 13.69
CA GLY A 91 -18.07 -4.54 13.50
C GLY A 91 -16.71 -3.99 13.09
N TRP A 92 -16.65 -2.79 12.50
CA TRP A 92 -15.41 -2.06 12.24
C TRP A 92 -14.89 -1.38 13.50
N THR A 93 -15.68 -0.51 14.11
CA THR A 93 -15.23 0.44 15.16
C THR A 93 -14.96 -0.27 16.48
N GLY A 94 -15.82 -1.22 16.87
CA GLY A 94 -15.80 -1.87 18.18
C GLY A 94 -15.57 -3.39 18.14
N GLY A 95 -15.29 -3.96 16.97
CA GLY A 95 -15.16 -5.42 16.80
C GLY A 95 -14.15 -5.83 15.74
N ASN A 96 -14.07 -7.14 15.52
CA ASN A 96 -13.28 -7.79 14.46
C ASN A 96 -11.86 -7.21 14.32
N PHE A 97 -11.21 -6.91 15.44
CA PHE A 97 -9.93 -6.20 15.45
C PHE A 97 -8.83 -6.96 14.73
N ASN A 98 -8.93 -8.29 14.66
CA ASN A 98 -8.03 -9.17 13.93
C ASN A 98 -8.25 -9.18 12.41
N LEU A 99 -9.23 -8.43 11.89
CA LEU A 99 -9.59 -8.41 10.48
C LEU A 99 -9.49 -7.00 9.91
N MET A 100 -8.73 -6.80 8.82
CA MET A 100 -8.88 -5.62 7.97
C MET A 100 -9.91 -5.92 6.87
N PRO A 101 -11.10 -5.31 6.88
CA PRO A 101 -12.09 -5.55 5.85
C PRO A 101 -11.66 -4.90 4.53
N LEU A 102 -11.77 -5.67 3.45
CA LEU A 102 -11.42 -5.32 2.06
C LEU A 102 -12.66 -5.56 1.18
N PRO A 103 -13.72 -4.75 1.33
CA PRO A 103 -14.94 -4.88 0.54
C PRO A 103 -14.70 -4.46 -0.91
N ASN A 104 -15.35 -5.15 -1.86
CA ASN A 104 -15.35 -4.78 -3.27
C ASN A 104 -13.94 -4.68 -3.89
N ILE A 105 -12.99 -5.50 -3.45
CA ILE A 105 -11.63 -5.53 -4.01
C ILE A 105 -11.60 -6.00 -5.47
N HIS A 106 -12.60 -6.80 -5.84
CA HIS A 106 -12.92 -7.22 -7.20
C HIS A 106 -14.26 -6.56 -7.61
N PRO A 107 -14.26 -5.34 -8.15
CA PRO A 107 -15.48 -4.60 -8.47
C PRO A 107 -16.42 -5.34 -9.43
N GLU A 108 -15.86 -6.19 -10.29
CA GLU A 108 -16.55 -7.03 -11.27
C GLU A 108 -17.34 -8.19 -10.63
N VAL A 109 -17.03 -8.56 -9.39
CA VAL A 109 -17.64 -9.71 -8.72
C VAL A 109 -18.88 -9.29 -7.94
N THR A 110 -20.04 -9.77 -8.38
CA THR A 110 -21.35 -9.54 -7.71
C THR A 110 -21.73 -10.62 -6.70
N SER A 111 -20.92 -11.68 -6.56
CA SER A 111 -21.17 -12.81 -5.67
C SER A 111 -20.74 -12.55 -4.20
N GLN A 112 -20.97 -13.52 -3.32
CA GLN A 112 -20.47 -13.52 -1.92
C GLN A 112 -18.93 -13.39 -1.79
N ARG A 113 -18.17 -13.52 -2.88
CA ARG A 113 -16.72 -13.28 -2.91
C ARG A 113 -16.35 -11.79 -2.99
N ARG A 114 -17.34 -10.91 -3.11
CA ARG A 114 -17.18 -9.45 -3.19
C ARG A 114 -16.53 -8.86 -1.94
N HIS A 115 -16.85 -9.39 -0.76
CA HIS A 115 -16.28 -8.91 0.50
C HIS A 115 -15.20 -9.87 0.98
N GLN A 116 -14.03 -9.31 1.25
CA GLN A 116 -12.90 -10.04 1.77
C GLN A 116 -12.39 -9.36 3.03
N ALA A 117 -11.54 -10.03 3.79
CA ALA A 117 -10.79 -9.42 4.86
C ALA A 117 -9.40 -10.05 4.97
N ALA A 118 -8.39 -9.21 5.20
CA ALA A 118 -7.11 -9.69 5.65
C ALA A 118 -7.22 -10.13 7.10
N ASN A 119 -6.62 -11.28 7.43
CA ASN A 119 -6.68 -11.86 8.76
C ASN A 119 -5.31 -11.77 9.45
N PHE A 120 -5.24 -10.97 10.50
CA PHE A 120 -4.03 -10.75 11.30
C PHE A 120 -3.63 -11.95 12.14
N ASP A 121 -4.48 -12.96 12.31
CA ASP A 121 -4.11 -14.26 12.88
C ASP A 121 -3.40 -15.18 11.87
N LYS A 122 -3.33 -14.79 10.59
CA LYS A 122 -2.76 -15.58 9.48
C LYS A 122 -1.67 -14.80 8.76
N LEU A 123 -0.55 -14.64 9.46
CA LEU A 123 0.62 -13.92 8.99
C LEU A 123 1.62 -14.86 8.31
N TYR A 124 2.27 -14.35 7.27
CA TYR A 124 3.33 -15.03 6.55
C TYR A 124 4.45 -14.03 6.23
N THR A 125 5.68 -14.53 6.18
CA THR A 125 6.80 -13.85 5.53
C THR A 125 7.03 -14.49 4.18
N VAL A 126 6.96 -13.71 3.10
CA VAL A 126 7.08 -14.22 1.73
C VAL A 126 8.28 -13.61 1.01
N ALA A 127 8.81 -14.35 0.03
CA ALA A 127 9.80 -13.80 -0.89
C ALA A 127 9.13 -12.78 -1.82
N PRO A 128 9.79 -11.66 -2.16
CA PRO A 128 9.23 -10.68 -3.09
C PRO A 128 8.83 -11.25 -4.46
N THR A 129 9.55 -12.27 -4.94
CA THR A 129 9.35 -12.87 -6.27
C THR A 129 7.99 -13.54 -6.45
N ILE A 130 7.30 -13.91 -5.38
CA ILE A 130 5.96 -14.50 -5.45
C ILE A 130 4.83 -13.46 -5.40
N LEU A 131 5.17 -12.17 -5.23
CA LEU A 131 4.24 -11.03 -5.26
C LEU A 131 4.14 -10.44 -6.67
N SER A 132 3.66 -11.24 -7.64
CA SER A 132 3.64 -10.85 -9.06
C SER A 132 2.28 -10.38 -9.58
N SER A 133 1.18 -10.78 -8.93
CA SER A 133 -0.19 -10.49 -9.38
C SER A 133 -0.89 -9.53 -8.41
N ARG A 134 -0.58 -8.23 -8.49
CA ARG A 134 -1.26 -7.19 -7.71
C ARG A 134 -2.68 -7.00 -8.23
N ILE A 135 -3.67 -6.97 -7.34
CA ILE A 135 -5.10 -6.82 -7.68
C ILE A 135 -5.73 -5.56 -7.07
N ALA A 136 -5.09 -4.96 -6.07
CA ALA A 136 -5.51 -3.68 -5.53
C ALA A 136 -4.34 -2.97 -4.84
N SER A 137 -4.43 -1.65 -4.75
CA SER A 137 -3.57 -0.80 -3.92
C SER A 137 -4.49 0.03 -3.01
N LEU A 138 -4.25 0.01 -1.69
CA LEU A 138 -5.01 0.87 -0.78
C LEU A 138 -4.61 2.34 -0.97
N SER A 139 -5.58 3.24 -0.78
CA SER A 139 -5.34 4.68 -0.73
C SER A 139 -4.58 5.07 0.54
N PRO A 140 -4.06 6.31 0.66
CA PRO A 140 -3.53 6.81 1.92
C PRO A 140 -4.53 6.62 3.08
N TYR A 141 -5.82 6.88 2.84
CA TYR A 141 -6.87 6.64 3.81
C TYR A 141 -7.00 5.16 4.19
N GLY A 142 -7.04 4.26 3.20
CA GLY A 142 -7.15 2.83 3.42
C GLY A 142 -5.97 2.25 4.21
N VAL A 143 -4.75 2.74 3.97
CA VAL A 143 -3.58 2.30 4.73
C VAL A 143 -3.53 2.88 6.13
N ASN A 144 -3.96 4.13 6.33
CA ASN A 144 -4.06 4.65 7.70
C ASN A 144 -5.03 3.80 8.54
N LEU A 145 -6.15 3.37 7.95
CA LEU A 145 -7.08 2.42 8.60
C LEU A 145 -6.44 1.05 8.84
N LEU A 146 -5.70 0.51 7.86
CA LEU A 146 -4.95 -0.74 8.01
C LEU A 146 -3.95 -0.66 9.17
N LEU A 147 -3.16 0.42 9.24
CA LEU A 147 -2.13 0.63 10.26
C LEU A 147 -2.74 0.84 11.65
N GLN A 148 -3.79 1.66 11.75
CA GLN A 148 -4.53 1.83 13.00
C GLN A 148 -5.04 0.49 13.52
N ARG A 149 -5.65 -0.30 12.64
CA ARG A 149 -6.20 -1.61 13.02
C ARG A 149 -5.10 -2.61 13.38
N TRP A 150 -3.99 -2.62 12.64
CA TRP A 150 -2.85 -3.49 12.91
C TRP A 150 -2.19 -3.17 14.26
N VAL A 151 -1.99 -1.89 14.56
CA VAL A 151 -1.47 -1.42 15.86
C VAL A 151 -2.44 -1.79 16.98
N HIS A 152 -3.73 -1.53 16.80
CA HIS A 152 -4.73 -1.85 17.81
C HIS A 152 -4.85 -3.36 18.06
N TYR A 153 -4.85 -4.19 17.02
CA TYR A 153 -4.83 -5.64 17.17
C TYR A 153 -3.63 -6.11 17.99
N SER A 154 -2.45 -5.55 17.72
CA SER A 154 -1.19 -5.96 18.34
C SER A 154 -0.99 -5.44 19.77
N SER A 155 -1.57 -4.29 20.11
CA SER A 155 -1.25 -3.57 21.36
C SER A 155 -2.44 -3.08 22.18
N ARG A 156 -3.65 -3.13 21.60
CA ARG A 156 -4.88 -2.48 22.11
C ARG A 156 -4.83 -0.96 22.21
N VAL A 157 -3.74 -0.33 21.77
CA VAL A 157 -3.65 1.12 21.64
C VAL A 157 -4.45 1.57 20.41
N VAL A 158 -5.26 2.61 20.57
CA VAL A 158 -5.91 3.30 19.45
C VAL A 158 -5.09 4.55 19.12
N VAL A 159 -4.52 4.56 17.93
CA VAL A 159 -3.78 5.70 17.39
C VAL A 159 -4.64 6.34 16.29
N PRO A 160 -4.95 7.64 16.33
CA PRO A 160 -5.73 8.30 15.29
C PRO A 160 -5.10 8.16 13.89
N THR A 161 -5.94 8.02 12.85
CA THR A 161 -5.46 7.79 11.47
C THR A 161 -4.58 8.93 10.95
N HIS A 162 -4.86 10.18 11.33
CA HIS A 162 -4.04 11.34 10.94
C HIS A 162 -2.60 11.25 11.44
N THR A 163 -2.36 10.62 12.61
CA THR A 163 -1.01 10.41 13.12
C THR A 163 -0.22 9.45 12.23
N PHE A 164 -0.86 8.42 11.68
CA PHE A 164 -0.21 7.57 10.66
C PHE A 164 0.03 8.35 9.36
N HIS A 165 -0.96 9.14 8.93
CA HIS A 165 -0.86 9.93 7.72
C HIS A 165 0.38 10.84 7.71
N GLU A 166 0.61 11.56 8.81
CA GLU A 166 1.77 12.44 8.99
C GLU A 166 3.10 11.70 8.78
N GLN A 167 3.16 10.42 9.16
CA GLN A 167 4.38 9.60 9.02
C GLN A 167 4.49 8.92 7.65
N THR A 168 3.36 8.64 6.97
CA THR A 168 3.36 7.85 5.73
C THR A 168 3.28 8.70 4.46
N VAL A 169 2.79 9.95 4.52
CA VAL A 169 2.48 10.78 3.34
C VAL A 169 3.68 10.96 2.40
N ALA A 170 4.88 11.18 2.94
CA ALA A 170 6.07 11.37 2.12
C ALA A 170 6.39 10.12 1.26
N PHE A 171 6.14 8.92 1.81
CA PHE A 171 6.38 7.66 1.10
C PHE A 171 5.30 7.37 0.06
N TYR A 172 4.07 7.86 0.25
CA TYR A 172 3.05 7.83 -0.79
C TYR A 172 3.46 8.64 -2.00
N GLU A 173 3.90 9.88 -1.77
CA GLU A 173 4.35 10.75 -2.85
C GLU A 173 5.60 10.19 -3.52
N GLU A 174 6.55 9.63 -2.77
CA GLU A 174 7.72 8.95 -3.35
C GLU A 174 7.28 7.79 -4.26
N ALA A 175 6.33 6.95 -3.82
CA ALA A 175 5.83 5.84 -4.62
C ALA A 175 5.07 6.30 -5.88
N ASP A 176 4.30 7.40 -5.79
CA ASP A 176 3.63 8.01 -6.94
C ASP A 176 4.64 8.61 -7.93
N LEU A 177 5.71 9.24 -7.45
CA LEU A 177 6.79 9.76 -8.30
C LEU A 177 7.56 8.64 -9.00
N ILE A 178 7.84 7.53 -8.30
CA ILE A 178 8.50 6.35 -8.91
C ILE A 178 7.61 5.73 -9.98
N GLU A 179 6.32 5.56 -9.72
CA GLU A 179 5.35 5.03 -10.69
C GLU A 179 5.33 5.91 -11.95
N GLU A 180 5.16 7.22 -11.78
CA GLU A 180 5.14 8.18 -12.88
C GLU A 180 6.47 8.24 -13.65
N TRP A 181 7.61 8.16 -12.95
CA TRP A 181 8.93 8.08 -13.57
C TRP A 181 9.09 6.84 -14.44
N CYS A 182 8.75 5.67 -13.90
CA CYS A 182 8.83 4.41 -14.63
C CYS A 182 7.88 4.37 -15.84
N ASP A 183 6.67 4.91 -15.70
CA ASP A 183 5.70 5.02 -16.80
C ASP A 183 6.21 5.92 -17.93
N GLU A 184 6.83 7.07 -17.60
CA GLU A 184 7.35 8.02 -18.59
C GLU A 184 8.69 7.59 -19.21
N ALA A 185 9.57 6.93 -18.45
CA ALA A 185 10.85 6.43 -18.95
C ALA A 185 10.66 5.29 -19.96
N GLY A 186 9.64 4.45 -19.77
CA GLY A 186 9.29 3.38 -20.70
C GLY A 186 10.36 2.28 -20.85
N GLY A 187 11.30 2.20 -19.91
CA GLY A 187 12.35 1.18 -19.89
C GLY A 187 11.82 -0.21 -19.53
N ASP A 188 12.50 -1.25 -20.02
CA ASP A 188 12.12 -2.65 -19.76
C ASP A 188 12.49 -3.13 -18.34
N ASP A 189 13.41 -2.44 -17.64
CA ASP A 189 13.88 -2.79 -16.30
C ASP A 189 13.44 -1.78 -15.24
N LEU A 190 12.30 -2.07 -14.59
CA LEU A 190 11.76 -1.24 -13.51
C LEU A 190 12.74 -1.00 -12.36
N ARG A 191 13.68 -1.92 -12.13
CA ARG A 191 14.69 -1.74 -11.08
C ARG A 191 15.63 -0.60 -11.42
N VAL A 192 16.07 -0.51 -12.67
CA VAL A 192 16.96 0.56 -13.17
C VAL A 192 16.24 1.89 -13.11
N GLU A 193 15.00 1.96 -13.58
CA GLU A 193 14.22 3.20 -13.58
C GLU A 193 13.87 3.68 -12.15
N THR A 194 13.53 2.74 -11.26
CA THR A 194 13.32 3.07 -9.84
C THR A 194 14.60 3.62 -9.20
N GLN A 195 15.76 3.03 -9.52
CA GLN A 195 17.04 3.53 -9.01
C GLN A 195 17.34 4.94 -9.53
N ALA A 196 17.12 5.20 -10.83
CA ALA A 196 17.32 6.52 -11.43
C ALA A 196 16.43 7.59 -10.78
N CYS A 197 15.15 7.28 -10.56
CA CYS A 197 14.22 8.15 -9.85
C CYS A 197 14.71 8.48 -8.42
N LEU A 198 15.15 7.46 -7.67
CA LEU A 198 15.64 7.66 -6.30
C LEU A 198 16.95 8.44 -6.26
N ASP A 199 17.87 8.20 -7.20
CA ASP A 199 19.11 8.96 -7.31
C ASP A 199 18.81 10.44 -7.58
N TRP A 200 17.85 10.73 -8.46
CA TRP A 200 17.37 12.08 -8.71
C TRP A 200 16.72 12.70 -7.46
N LEU A 201 15.87 11.97 -6.74
CA LEU A 201 15.24 12.43 -5.49
C LEU A 201 16.26 12.72 -4.39
N ARG A 202 17.35 11.94 -4.33
CA ARG A 202 18.40 12.01 -3.30
C ARG A 202 19.59 12.89 -3.67
N ALA A 203 19.65 13.41 -4.89
CA ALA A 203 20.68 14.35 -5.29
C ALA A 203 20.67 15.59 -4.37
N ASP A 204 21.86 15.96 -3.87
CA ASP A 204 22.04 17.12 -3.01
C ASP A 204 21.72 18.41 -3.75
N ARG A 205 20.93 19.27 -3.12
CA ARG A 205 20.46 20.56 -3.63
C ARG A 205 20.62 21.60 -2.53
N ASP A 206 21.87 22.04 -2.35
CA ASP A 206 22.27 23.03 -1.34
C ASP A 206 21.92 22.59 0.10
N GLY A 207 22.25 21.34 0.45
CA GLY A 207 22.07 20.81 1.80
C GLY A 207 20.69 20.25 2.10
N SER A 208 19.89 19.99 1.07
CA SER A 208 18.59 19.31 1.14
C SER A 208 18.38 18.43 -0.08
N THR A 209 17.52 17.43 0.05
CA THR A 209 17.11 16.55 -1.05
C THR A 209 15.62 16.73 -1.36
N TYR A 210 15.20 16.41 -2.59
CA TYR A 210 13.76 16.35 -2.87
C TYR A 210 13.07 15.28 -2.01
N GLN A 211 13.75 14.17 -1.73
CA GLN A 211 13.25 13.14 -0.83
C GLN A 211 12.90 13.68 0.57
N GLU A 212 13.74 14.53 1.15
CA GLU A 212 13.45 15.16 2.44
C GLU A 212 12.32 16.18 2.34
N LEU A 213 12.27 16.95 1.26
CA LEU A 213 11.24 17.93 1.00
C LEU A 213 9.85 17.31 0.81
N LEU A 214 9.73 16.01 0.48
CA LEU A 214 8.45 15.28 0.43
C LEU A 214 7.74 15.21 1.80
N LYS A 215 8.45 15.46 2.91
CA LYS A 215 7.81 15.60 4.23
C LYS A 215 6.95 16.86 4.33
N ASN A 216 7.13 17.83 3.45
CA ASN A 216 6.32 19.05 3.38
C ASN A 216 5.34 18.97 2.19
N PRO A 217 4.02 18.86 2.46
CA PRO A 217 3.00 18.83 1.40
C PRO A 217 3.03 20.02 0.43
N GLN A 218 3.48 21.19 0.88
CA GLN A 218 3.58 22.37 0.02
C GLN A 218 4.64 22.21 -1.08
N SER A 219 5.60 21.29 -0.90
CA SER A 219 6.68 21.03 -1.86
C SER A 219 6.27 20.04 -2.95
N HIS A 220 5.22 19.22 -2.75
CA HIS A 220 4.89 18.08 -3.63
C HIS A 220 4.67 18.49 -5.09
N SER A 221 3.87 19.54 -5.33
CA SER A 221 3.60 20.03 -6.69
C SER A 221 4.85 20.55 -7.38
N MET A 222 5.74 21.22 -6.64
CA MET A 222 7.00 21.73 -7.16
C MET A 222 7.92 20.57 -7.58
N ILE A 223 8.05 19.55 -6.72
CA ILE A 223 8.90 18.37 -6.97
C ILE A 223 8.38 17.59 -8.19
N ARG A 224 7.08 17.32 -8.27
CA ARG A 224 6.48 16.62 -9.42
C ARG A 224 6.71 17.38 -10.74
N ARG A 225 6.61 18.71 -10.72
CA ARG A 225 6.93 19.54 -11.90
C ARG A 225 8.41 19.46 -12.29
N ALA A 226 9.31 19.47 -11.30
CA ALA A 226 10.75 19.32 -11.53
C ALA A 226 11.08 17.95 -12.14
N MET A 227 10.46 16.88 -11.62
CA MET A 227 10.60 15.52 -12.15
C MET A 227 10.20 15.42 -13.63
N ARG A 228 9.02 15.94 -13.98
CA ARG A 228 8.56 15.98 -15.37
C ARG A 228 9.45 16.82 -16.28
N GLN A 229 10.14 17.83 -15.74
CA GLN A 229 11.12 18.58 -16.52
C GLN A 229 12.36 17.73 -16.81
N GLU A 230 12.88 17.05 -15.78
CA GLU A 230 14.01 16.13 -15.90
C GLU A 230 13.76 15.06 -16.97
N LEU A 231 12.63 14.35 -16.87
CA LEU A 231 12.25 13.29 -17.83
C LEU A 231 12.11 13.82 -19.27
N ARG A 232 11.60 15.04 -19.43
CA ARG A 232 11.52 15.69 -20.75
C ARG A 232 12.87 16.09 -21.32
N GLU A 233 13.83 16.43 -20.48
CA GLU A 233 15.20 16.75 -20.90
C GLU A 233 15.96 15.47 -21.26
N TRP A 234 15.79 14.41 -20.46
CA TRP A 234 16.36 13.09 -20.73
C TRP A 234 15.83 12.50 -22.04
N ASN A 235 14.52 12.53 -22.28
CA ASN A 235 13.91 11.99 -23.50
C ASN A 235 14.24 12.78 -24.79
N LYS A 236 14.87 13.95 -24.67
CA LYS A 236 15.34 14.74 -25.83
C LYS A 236 16.80 14.49 -26.19
N ALA A 237 17.58 13.92 -25.26
CA ALA A 237 19.00 13.61 -25.43
C ALA A 237 19.17 12.27 -26.15
#